data_AF-A0A6B1GZB3-F1
#
_entry.id   AF-A0A6B1GZB3-F1
#
_cell.length_a   1.000
_cell.length_b   1.000
_cell.length_c   1.000
_cell.angle_alpha   90.00
_cell.angle_beta   90.00
_cell.angle_gamma   90.00
#
_symmetry.space_group_name_H-M   'P 1'
#
loop_
_entity.id
_entity.type
_entity.pdbx_description
1 polymer ?
#
loop_
_entity_poly.entity_id
_entity_poly.type
_entity_poly.pdbx_seq_one_letter_code
_entity_poly.pdbx_strand_id
1 'polypeptide(L)'
;MTIGRLLLALAVVPTAVAPVPAQEWSGSNGFQVVVTDDAGQPLPGVTVMAFLAEPDRLGGPPPLLTDASGVAKVSGLSAGEWQVELRREGFMIVSSYLRLEDGKRPQVGFTSRQRTGPFWAPMNVGYSSLGIDTSAVSAGSARAMTRAQRRAERRAEQRARRLRRENVARVVEPPREAPEPREAPVEEPAQTAVAEAETEPGEPAPAPVETPATEPVALAEQPVVEPPVEKRPAAAAPEPEPEPEPEPVVVRLLPNRSLLRAGACPECGPGEWSVASNWPAEPRTTGTVACAADLAERMERVAKIVEESLPVDFRVYAGALAEPTGNDVLRLLPDEARSEVQGLLLPILDPDRSCQVLGIFLPEGARFIGFQYEAADLESRGSCLPEQPCEIGEAAWRGNPAIHRHEHGTFVYAVFENLSPERRREANLKAYFRPPRGWLPPR
;
A
#
# COMPACT_ATOMS: atom_id res chain seq x y z
N MET A 1 -1.49 -28.57 -91.07
CA MET A 1 -0.76 -28.33 -89.81
C MET A 1 -1.16 -26.96 -89.31
N THR A 2 -2.10 -26.90 -88.37
CA THR A 2 -2.70 -25.64 -87.88
C THR A 2 -2.51 -25.58 -86.36
N ILE A 3 -1.72 -24.61 -85.92
CA ILE A 3 -1.36 -24.31 -84.53
C ILE A 3 -2.54 -23.55 -83.90
N GLY A 4 -3.20 -24.17 -82.93
CA GLY A 4 -4.26 -23.55 -82.14
C GLY A 4 -3.69 -22.81 -80.93
N ARG A 5 -3.75 -21.47 -80.96
CA ARG A 5 -3.42 -20.57 -79.84
C ARG A 5 -4.41 -20.77 -78.69
N LEU A 6 -3.93 -21.25 -77.54
CA LEU A 6 -4.65 -21.26 -76.28
C LEU A 6 -4.45 -19.89 -75.59
N LEU A 7 -5.49 -19.06 -75.57
CA LEU A 7 -5.54 -17.80 -74.83
C LEU A 7 -5.89 -18.09 -73.37
N LEU A 8 -4.92 -17.94 -72.47
CA LEU A 8 -5.11 -18.00 -71.02
C LEU A 8 -5.62 -16.63 -70.54
N ALA A 9 -6.89 -16.54 -70.17
CA ALA A 9 -7.47 -15.35 -69.57
C ALA A 9 -7.12 -15.29 -68.07
N LEU A 10 -6.24 -14.35 -67.70
CA LEU A 10 -5.86 -14.08 -66.32
C LEU A 10 -6.99 -13.27 -65.64
N ALA A 11 -7.80 -13.92 -64.80
CA ALA A 11 -8.82 -13.26 -63.99
C ALA A 11 -8.16 -12.56 -62.80
N VAL A 12 -8.12 -11.23 -62.82
CA VAL A 12 -7.67 -10.39 -61.70
C VAL A 12 -8.81 -10.32 -60.69
N VAL A 13 -8.70 -11.04 -59.57
CA VAL A 13 -9.63 -10.94 -58.44
C VAL A 13 -9.24 -9.73 -57.59
N PRO A 14 -10.10 -8.70 -57.42
CA PRO A 14 -9.83 -7.59 -56.53
C PRO A 14 -9.90 -8.07 -55.07
N THR A 15 -8.77 -8.05 -54.36
CA THR A 15 -8.73 -8.27 -52.91
C THR A 15 -9.31 -7.05 -52.21
N ALA A 16 -10.52 -7.17 -51.67
CA ALA A 16 -11.09 -6.16 -50.79
C ALA A 16 -10.25 -6.05 -49.51
N VAL A 17 -9.52 -4.94 -49.36
CA VAL A 17 -8.83 -4.61 -48.11
C VAL A 17 -9.90 -4.18 -47.11
N ALA A 18 -10.18 -5.02 -46.11
CA ALA A 18 -11.05 -4.63 -45.01
C ALA A 18 -10.43 -3.42 -44.28
N PRO A 19 -11.22 -2.40 -43.90
CA PRO A 19 -10.70 -1.30 -43.10
C PRO A 19 -10.18 -1.86 -41.79
N VAL A 20 -8.88 -1.69 -41.53
CA VAL A 20 -8.31 -1.93 -40.21
C VAL A 20 -8.96 -0.89 -39.28
N PRO A 21 -9.73 -1.30 -38.26
CA PRO A 21 -10.31 -0.34 -37.33
C PRO A 21 -9.20 0.52 -36.77
N ALA A 22 -9.35 1.84 -36.89
CA ALA A 22 -8.42 2.78 -36.29
C ALA A 22 -8.28 2.42 -34.81
N GLN A 23 -7.05 2.18 -34.37
CA GLN A 23 -6.79 1.84 -32.98
C GLN A 23 -7.30 2.98 -32.10
N GLU A 24 -8.23 2.71 -31.21
CA GLU A 24 -8.97 3.73 -30.43
C GLU A 24 -8.05 4.62 -29.58
N TRP A 25 -6.89 4.09 -29.21
CA TRP A 25 -5.86 4.81 -28.49
C TRP A 25 -5.06 5.80 -29.36
N SER A 26 -5.27 5.78 -30.69
CA SER A 26 -4.50 6.60 -31.63
C SER A 26 -5.03 8.05 -31.74
N GLY A 27 -4.12 9.02 -31.79
CA GLY A 27 -4.46 10.44 -31.91
C GLY A 27 -3.25 11.34 -32.17
N SER A 28 -3.42 12.65 -32.02
CA SER A 28 -2.37 13.66 -32.30
C SER A 28 -1.44 13.98 -31.12
N ASN A 29 -1.71 13.45 -29.93
CA ASN A 29 -0.96 13.76 -28.72
C ASN A 29 0.29 12.89 -28.55
N GLY A 30 1.12 13.27 -27.59
CA GLY A 30 2.27 12.48 -27.17
C GLY A 30 3.10 13.19 -26.11
N PHE A 31 4.01 12.44 -25.51
CA PHE A 31 4.92 12.93 -24.48
C PHE A 31 6.32 12.34 -24.66
N GLN A 32 7.32 13.06 -24.16
CA GLN A 32 8.67 12.55 -23.95
C GLN A 32 8.84 12.24 -22.47
N VAL A 33 9.43 11.07 -22.19
CA VAL A 33 9.83 10.65 -20.86
C VAL A 33 11.36 10.67 -20.74
N VAL A 34 11.85 11.19 -19.62
CA VAL A 34 13.27 11.23 -19.25
C VAL A 34 13.43 10.45 -17.95
N VAL A 35 14.29 9.45 -17.96
CA VAL A 35 14.50 8.54 -16.83
C VAL A 35 15.95 8.63 -16.36
N THR A 36 16.13 8.91 -15.08
CA THR A 36 17.45 8.94 -14.43
C THR A 36 17.46 8.11 -13.17
N ASP A 37 18.64 7.71 -12.70
CA ASP A 37 18.81 7.12 -11.38
C ASP A 37 18.76 8.17 -10.27
N ASP A 38 19.04 7.76 -9.02
CA ASP A 38 19.12 8.63 -7.85
C ASP A 38 20.27 9.65 -7.94
N ALA A 39 21.35 9.32 -8.65
CA ALA A 39 22.48 10.19 -8.89
C ALA A 39 22.23 11.18 -10.05
N GLY A 40 21.08 11.08 -10.72
CA GLY A 40 20.72 11.90 -11.87
C GLY A 40 21.40 11.46 -13.17
N GLN A 41 22.00 10.27 -13.22
CA GLN A 41 22.54 9.70 -14.44
C GLN A 41 21.41 9.13 -15.31
N PRO A 42 21.48 9.29 -16.64
CA PRO A 42 20.47 8.75 -17.55
C PRO A 42 20.40 7.22 -17.47
N LEU A 43 19.18 6.66 -17.49
CA LEU A 43 18.95 5.23 -17.45
C LEU A 43 18.50 4.71 -18.83
N PRO A 44 19.40 4.12 -19.64
CA PRO A 44 19.04 3.48 -20.90
C PRO A 44 18.34 2.13 -20.70
N GLY A 45 17.55 1.70 -21.69
CA GLY A 45 16.91 0.38 -21.71
C GLY A 45 15.77 0.22 -20.69
N VAL A 46 15.20 1.32 -20.19
CA VAL A 46 13.98 1.29 -19.39
C VAL A 46 12.80 1.10 -20.34
N THR A 47 12.00 0.06 -20.09
CA THR A 47 10.78 -0.21 -20.84
C THR A 47 9.69 0.76 -20.41
N VAL A 48 9.15 1.50 -21.36
CA VAL A 48 8.08 2.48 -21.19
C VAL A 48 6.83 1.93 -21.87
N MET A 49 5.79 1.70 -21.08
CA MET A 49 4.48 1.22 -21.53
C MET A 49 3.46 2.31 -21.25
N ALA A 50 2.54 2.57 -22.17
CA ALA A 50 1.47 3.54 -22.00
C ALA A 50 0.14 2.85 -22.30
N PHE A 51 -0.81 2.97 -21.38
CA PHE A 51 -2.14 2.39 -21.46
C PHE A 51 -3.17 3.49 -21.30
N LEU A 52 -4.24 3.47 -22.09
CA LEU A 52 -5.38 4.35 -21.88
C LEU A 52 -6.05 3.97 -20.54
N ALA A 53 -6.20 4.91 -19.61
CA ALA A 53 -6.68 4.66 -18.26
C ALA A 53 -8.22 4.66 -18.18
N GLU A 54 -8.86 3.83 -19.01
CA GLU A 54 -10.31 3.62 -18.98
C GLU A 54 -10.61 2.18 -18.52
N PRO A 55 -11.60 1.98 -17.62
CA PRO A 55 -11.82 0.71 -16.92
C PRO A 55 -12.09 -0.49 -17.83
N ASP A 56 -12.63 -0.27 -19.03
CA ASP A 56 -12.94 -1.31 -20.00
C ASP A 56 -11.96 -1.38 -21.19
N ARG A 57 -10.88 -0.57 -21.17
CA ARG A 57 -10.02 -0.36 -22.35
C ARG A 57 -8.54 -0.49 -22.03
N LEU A 58 -8.07 -1.73 -21.97
CA LEU A 58 -6.65 -2.03 -21.96
C LEU A 58 -6.08 -1.99 -23.38
N GLY A 59 -5.55 -0.83 -23.78
CA GLY A 59 -4.92 -0.64 -25.08
C GLY A 59 -3.91 0.48 -25.07
N GLY A 60 -2.90 0.38 -25.93
CA GLY A 60 -1.85 1.39 -26.06
C GLY A 60 -0.85 1.06 -27.16
N PRO A 61 0.09 1.98 -27.44
CA PRO A 61 1.16 1.71 -28.38
C PRO A 61 2.08 0.58 -27.86
N PRO A 62 2.86 -0.06 -28.73
CA PRO A 62 3.88 -1.01 -28.32
C PRO A 62 4.86 -0.42 -27.30
N PRO A 63 5.41 -1.22 -26.37
CA PRO A 63 6.41 -0.75 -25.42
C PRO A 63 7.63 -0.16 -26.12
N LEU A 64 8.18 0.92 -25.56
CA LEU A 64 9.38 1.59 -26.05
C LEU A 64 10.52 1.43 -25.04
N LEU A 65 11.77 1.52 -25.50
CA LEU A 65 12.95 1.54 -24.63
C LEU A 65 13.52 2.95 -24.58
N THR A 66 13.99 3.36 -23.40
CA THR A 66 14.80 4.58 -23.30
C THR A 66 16.14 4.42 -23.99
N ASP A 67 16.57 5.46 -24.67
CA ASP A 67 17.86 5.52 -25.37
C ASP A 67 19.04 5.73 -24.40
N ALA A 68 20.26 5.89 -24.95
CA ALA A 68 21.48 6.16 -24.19
C ALA A 68 21.42 7.40 -23.29
N SER A 69 20.55 8.36 -23.61
CA SER A 69 20.31 9.57 -22.81
C SER A 69 19.19 9.39 -21.78
N GLY A 70 18.66 8.18 -21.64
CA GLY A 70 17.55 7.87 -20.72
C GLY A 70 16.22 8.41 -21.23
N VAL A 71 16.08 8.64 -22.54
CA VAL A 71 14.91 9.30 -23.13
C VAL A 71 14.10 8.33 -23.98
N ALA A 72 12.78 8.38 -23.86
CA ALA A 72 11.86 7.76 -24.83
C ALA A 72 10.77 8.76 -25.24
N LYS A 73 10.26 8.62 -26.47
CA LYS A 73 9.21 9.48 -27.03
C LYS A 73 7.99 8.63 -27.39
N VAL A 74 6.87 8.88 -26.71
CA VAL A 74 5.59 8.21 -26.98
C VAL A 74 4.71 9.18 -27.75
N SER A 75 4.31 8.81 -28.97
CA SER A 75 3.52 9.66 -29.87
C SER A 75 2.31 8.92 -30.41
N GLY A 76 1.39 9.66 -31.04
CA GLY A 76 0.24 9.06 -31.70
C GLY A 76 -0.86 8.71 -30.71
N LEU A 77 -0.96 9.42 -29.60
CA LEU A 77 -1.91 9.12 -28.52
C LEU A 77 -3.17 9.98 -28.67
N SER A 78 -4.33 9.42 -28.35
CA SER A 78 -5.56 10.19 -28.15
C SER A 78 -5.46 11.09 -26.92
N ALA A 79 -6.27 12.15 -26.89
CA ALA A 79 -6.48 12.92 -25.66
C ALA A 79 -7.21 12.04 -24.63
N GLY A 80 -6.95 12.26 -23.35
CA GLY A 80 -7.52 11.45 -22.27
C GLY A 80 -6.55 11.20 -21.12
N GLU A 81 -6.92 10.27 -20.25
CA GLU A 81 -6.09 9.84 -19.12
C GLU A 81 -5.31 8.59 -19.49
N TRP A 82 -4.03 8.59 -19.15
CA TRP A 82 -3.07 7.58 -19.56
C TRP A 82 -2.28 7.08 -18.35
N GLN A 83 -2.21 5.77 -18.17
CA GLN A 83 -1.28 5.15 -17.25
C GLN A 83 0.03 4.85 -18.00
N VAL A 84 1.13 5.43 -17.52
CA VAL A 84 2.48 5.18 -18.03
C VAL A 84 3.25 4.39 -17.01
N GLU A 85 3.74 3.23 -17.42
CA GLU A 85 4.49 2.33 -16.57
C GLU A 85 5.92 2.15 -17.09
N LEU A 86 6.88 2.30 -16.18
CA LEU A 86 8.29 2.18 -16.46
C LEU A 86 8.86 0.97 -15.71
N ARG A 87 9.45 0.05 -16.45
CA ARG A 87 10.08 -1.16 -15.91
C ARG A 87 11.54 -1.26 -16.32
N ARG A 88 12.39 -1.65 -15.37
CA ARG A 88 13.76 -2.10 -15.64
C ARG A 88 14.18 -3.07 -14.54
N GLU A 89 14.82 -4.16 -14.91
CA GLU A 89 15.35 -5.12 -13.95
C GLU A 89 16.31 -4.45 -12.95
N GLY A 90 16.14 -4.76 -11.65
CA GLY A 90 16.91 -4.17 -10.57
C GLY A 90 16.48 -2.75 -10.18
N PHE A 91 15.38 -2.23 -10.74
CA PHE A 91 14.82 -0.92 -10.40
C PHE A 91 13.36 -1.05 -9.98
N MET A 92 12.87 -0.08 -9.19
CA MET A 92 11.44 0.02 -8.89
C MET A 92 10.62 0.25 -10.16
N ILE A 93 9.46 -0.39 -10.27
CA ILE A 93 8.46 -0.03 -11.27
C ILE A 93 7.95 1.37 -10.93
N VAL A 94 7.85 2.24 -11.93
CA VAL A 94 7.24 3.56 -11.77
C VAL A 94 5.97 3.61 -12.60
N SER A 95 4.84 3.82 -11.96
CA SER A 95 3.56 4.02 -12.64
C SER A 95 3.16 5.48 -12.49
N SER A 96 2.73 6.14 -13.57
CA SER A 96 2.30 7.53 -13.57
C SER A 96 1.00 7.69 -14.33
N TYR A 97 0.12 8.55 -13.84
CA TYR A 97 -1.12 8.92 -14.52
C TYR A 97 -0.94 10.28 -15.16
N LEU A 98 -1.04 10.33 -16.48
CA LEU A 98 -0.91 11.52 -17.31
C LEU A 98 -2.26 11.87 -17.89
N ARG A 99 -2.62 13.15 -17.85
CA ARG A 99 -3.73 13.68 -18.65
C ARG A 99 -3.17 14.38 -19.87
N LEU A 100 -3.58 13.92 -21.04
CA LEU A 100 -3.22 14.47 -22.34
C LEU A 100 -4.39 15.27 -22.91
N GLU A 101 -4.09 16.48 -23.37
CA GLU A 101 -5.05 17.38 -24.02
C GLU A 101 -4.38 18.01 -25.25
N ASP A 102 -5.15 18.23 -26.31
CA ASP A 102 -4.61 18.70 -27.59
C ASP A 102 -3.85 20.03 -27.44
N GLY A 103 -2.60 20.01 -27.88
CA GLY A 103 -1.72 21.18 -27.86
C GLY A 103 -1.25 21.63 -26.47
N LYS A 104 -1.57 20.89 -25.40
CA LYS A 104 -1.13 21.20 -24.03
C LYS A 104 0.01 20.29 -23.58
N ARG A 105 0.73 20.73 -22.55
CA ARG A 105 1.74 19.88 -21.89
C ARG A 105 1.05 18.74 -21.15
N PRO A 106 1.65 17.53 -21.11
CA PRO A 106 1.11 16.43 -20.33
C PRO A 106 1.02 16.85 -18.86
N GLN A 107 -0.16 16.71 -18.27
CA GLN A 107 -0.35 16.99 -16.86
C GLN A 107 -0.11 15.70 -16.09
N VAL A 108 0.93 15.69 -15.27
CA VAL A 108 1.24 14.55 -14.40
C VAL A 108 0.36 14.64 -13.17
N GLY A 109 -0.66 13.80 -13.08
CA GLY A 109 -1.54 13.76 -11.92
C GLY A 109 -0.87 13.05 -10.75
N PHE A 110 -0.52 11.78 -10.96
CA PHE A 110 -0.01 10.91 -9.91
C PHE A 110 1.19 10.09 -10.39
N THR A 111 2.14 9.82 -9.50
CA THR A 111 3.25 8.89 -9.74
C THR A 111 3.42 8.00 -8.51
N SER A 112 3.35 6.69 -8.69
CA SER A 112 3.71 5.67 -7.71
C SER A 112 5.02 5.00 -8.08
N ARG A 113 5.72 4.52 -7.06
CA ARG A 113 6.87 3.63 -7.19
C ARG A 113 6.54 2.32 -6.49
N GLN A 114 6.82 1.21 -7.14
CA GLN A 114 6.63 -0.13 -6.61
C GLN A 114 7.95 -0.89 -6.61
N ARG A 115 8.23 -1.54 -5.48
CA ARG A 115 9.40 -2.40 -5.32
C ARG A 115 9.22 -3.74 -6.03
N THR A 116 10.22 -4.15 -6.81
CA THR A 116 10.32 -5.50 -7.40
C THR A 116 11.43 -6.28 -6.69
N GLY A 117 11.06 -7.15 -5.76
CA GLY A 117 12.03 -8.05 -5.10
C GLY A 117 12.97 -7.40 -4.07
N PRO A 118 14.03 -8.11 -3.64
CA PRO A 118 14.87 -7.70 -2.52
C PRO A 118 15.81 -6.54 -2.83
N PHE A 119 16.30 -6.41 -4.08
CA PHE A 119 17.23 -5.37 -4.51
C PHE A 119 16.58 -4.48 -5.56
N TRP A 120 16.50 -3.18 -5.29
CA TRP A 120 15.91 -2.20 -6.20
C TRP A 120 16.58 -0.84 -6.03
N ALA A 121 16.86 -0.20 -7.15
CA ALA A 121 17.26 1.21 -7.19
C ALA A 121 16.05 2.09 -7.57
N PRO A 122 15.93 3.31 -7.02
CA PRO A 122 14.90 4.24 -7.44
C PRO A 122 15.16 4.78 -8.84
N MET A 123 14.07 5.01 -9.58
CA MET A 123 14.08 5.77 -10.83
C MET A 123 13.41 7.12 -10.62
N ASN A 124 14.04 8.16 -11.16
CA ASN A 124 13.48 9.49 -11.28
C ASN A 124 12.95 9.66 -12.71
N VAL A 125 11.70 10.10 -12.81
CA VAL A 125 10.98 10.18 -14.09
C VAL A 125 10.46 11.60 -14.29
N GLY A 126 10.72 12.16 -15.47
CA GLY A 126 10.19 13.45 -15.90
C GLY A 126 9.42 13.31 -17.21
N TYR A 127 8.32 14.06 -17.34
CA TYR A 127 7.47 14.09 -18.53
C TYR A 127 7.45 15.48 -19.17
N SER A 128 7.36 15.52 -20.49
CA SER A 128 7.28 16.77 -21.28
C SER A 128 6.54 16.54 -22.59
N SER A 129 6.07 17.61 -23.25
CA SER A 129 5.42 17.49 -24.56
C SER A 129 6.43 17.23 -25.68
N LEU A 130 6.03 16.45 -26.68
CA LEU A 130 6.84 16.25 -27.87
C LEU A 130 7.11 17.59 -28.58
N GLY A 131 8.36 17.82 -28.98
CA GLY A 131 8.76 19.03 -29.71
C GLY A 131 9.21 20.22 -28.84
N ILE A 132 9.11 20.12 -27.51
CA ILE A 132 9.85 21.03 -26.63
C ILE A 132 11.24 20.44 -26.42
N ASP A 133 12.29 21.17 -26.81
CA ASP A 133 13.67 20.78 -26.54
C ASP A 133 13.91 20.76 -25.02
N THR A 134 13.92 19.55 -24.46
CA THR A 134 14.07 19.31 -23.02
C THR A 134 15.50 19.42 -22.53
N SER A 135 16.48 19.64 -23.42
CA SER A 135 17.88 19.84 -23.04
C SER A 135 18.06 20.93 -21.97
N ALA A 136 17.21 21.96 -21.97
CA ALA A 136 17.20 23.01 -20.95
C ALA A 136 16.62 22.54 -19.59
N VAL A 137 15.60 21.68 -19.60
CA VAL A 137 14.94 21.17 -18.38
C VAL A 137 15.81 20.12 -17.70
N SER A 138 16.42 19.22 -18.47
CA SER A 138 17.39 18.24 -17.95
C SER A 138 18.66 18.92 -17.44
N ALA A 139 19.16 19.97 -18.09
CA ALA A 139 20.26 20.77 -17.55
C ALA A 139 19.89 21.51 -16.24
N GLY A 140 18.65 22.03 -16.13
CA GLY A 140 18.14 22.65 -14.91
C GLY A 140 18.03 21.67 -13.74
N SER A 141 17.42 20.50 -13.98
CA SER A 141 17.28 19.44 -12.99
C SER A 141 18.63 18.81 -12.61
N ALA A 142 19.54 18.61 -13.57
CA ALA A 142 20.90 18.14 -13.29
C ALA A 142 21.70 19.16 -12.44
N ARG A 143 21.55 20.46 -12.70
CA ARG A 143 22.16 21.53 -11.87
C ARG A 143 21.54 21.60 -10.47
N ALA A 144 20.23 21.40 -10.34
CA ALA A 144 19.55 21.36 -9.06
C ALA A 144 19.94 20.11 -8.25
N MET A 145 20.01 18.94 -8.89
CA MET A 145 20.45 17.68 -8.28
C MET A 145 21.91 17.74 -7.86
N THR A 146 22.82 18.22 -8.70
CA THR A 146 24.23 18.37 -8.31
C THR A 146 24.41 19.31 -7.12
N ARG A 147 23.59 20.36 -6.98
CA ARG A 147 23.58 21.18 -5.75
C ARG A 147 23.03 20.42 -4.54
N ALA A 148 21.97 19.64 -4.70
CA ALA A 148 21.39 18.83 -3.63
C ALA A 148 22.35 17.72 -3.16
N GLN A 149 22.98 17.02 -4.10
CA GLN A 149 23.97 15.97 -3.86
C GLN A 149 25.21 16.55 -3.16
N ARG A 150 25.76 17.67 -3.65
CA ARG A 150 26.86 18.38 -2.95
C ARG A 150 26.48 18.81 -1.53
N ARG A 151 25.20 19.14 -1.27
CA ARG A 151 24.72 19.46 0.09
C ARG A 151 24.62 18.20 0.95
N ALA A 152 24.16 17.08 0.40
CA ALA A 152 24.09 15.79 1.09
C ALA A 152 25.49 15.27 1.44
N GLU A 153 26.42 15.32 0.49
CA GLU A 153 27.83 14.93 0.68
C GLU A 153 28.51 15.79 1.76
N ARG A 154 28.34 17.13 1.73
CA ARG A 154 28.84 18.01 2.81
C ARG A 154 28.25 17.66 4.18
N ARG A 155 26.97 17.31 4.25
CA ARG A 155 26.33 16.89 5.52
C ARG A 155 26.87 15.56 6.00
N ALA A 156 27.10 14.60 5.11
CA ALA A 156 27.71 13.32 5.43
C ALA A 156 29.15 13.51 5.93
N GLU A 157 29.96 14.34 5.26
CA GLU A 157 31.31 14.68 5.68
C GLU A 157 31.32 15.37 7.06
N GLN A 158 30.41 16.32 7.29
CA GLN A 158 30.27 16.97 8.61
C GLN A 158 29.92 15.97 9.72
N ARG A 159 29.01 15.02 9.45
CA ARG A 159 28.66 13.97 10.40
C ARG A 159 29.84 13.06 10.70
N ALA A 160 30.60 12.66 9.68
CA ALA A 160 31.81 11.86 9.84
C ALA A 160 32.89 12.59 10.65
N ARG A 161 33.07 13.90 10.43
CA ARG A 161 33.98 14.74 11.23
C ARG A 161 33.54 14.83 12.69
N ARG A 162 32.23 14.98 12.95
CA ARG A 162 31.68 15.00 14.32
C ARG A 162 31.94 13.69 15.05
N LEU A 163 31.64 12.55 14.42
CA LEU A 163 31.90 11.22 15.00
C LEU A 163 33.40 11.00 15.27
N ARG A 164 34.30 11.45 14.37
CA ARG A 164 35.74 11.40 14.64
C ARG A 164 36.14 12.24 15.85
N ARG A 165 35.57 13.44 16.03
CA ARG A 165 35.82 14.28 17.21
C ARG A 165 35.30 13.64 18.50
N GLU A 166 34.10 13.07 18.47
CA GLU A 166 33.52 12.35 19.62
C GLU A 166 34.37 11.12 20.00
N ASN A 167 34.86 10.36 19.02
CA ASN A 167 35.77 9.23 19.27
C ASN A 167 37.12 9.65 19.84
N VAL A 168 37.71 10.73 19.32
CA VAL A 168 38.98 11.27 19.86
C VAL A 168 38.78 11.76 21.30
N ALA A 169 37.67 12.44 21.62
CA ALA A 169 37.38 12.88 22.98
C ALA A 169 37.25 11.71 23.96
N ARG A 170 36.64 10.59 23.53
CA ARG A 170 36.49 9.38 24.35
C ARG A 170 37.81 8.67 24.64
N VAL A 171 38.79 8.75 23.74
CA VAL A 171 40.13 8.14 23.91
C VAL A 171 41.01 8.96 24.86
N VAL A 172 40.71 10.26 25.06
CA VAL A 172 41.49 11.16 25.92
C VAL A 172 40.95 11.20 27.36
N GLU A 173 39.82 10.56 27.65
CA GLU A 173 39.46 10.32 29.06
C GLU A 173 40.51 9.40 29.68
N PRO A 174 41.28 9.88 30.69
CA PRO A 174 42.23 9.02 31.37
C PRO A 174 41.48 7.83 31.95
N PRO A 175 42.06 6.61 31.92
CA PRO A 175 41.44 5.42 32.46
C PRO A 175 40.93 5.75 33.87
N ARG A 176 39.61 5.69 34.08
CA ARG A 176 39.07 5.75 35.44
C ARG A 176 39.76 4.62 36.20
N GLU A 177 40.44 4.98 37.29
CA GLU A 177 41.01 4.03 38.23
C GLU A 177 39.99 2.92 38.46
N ALA A 178 40.41 1.69 38.18
CA ALA A 178 39.56 0.53 38.30
C ALA A 178 39.00 0.50 39.73
N PRO A 179 37.67 0.40 39.92
CA PRO A 179 37.13 0.21 41.26
C PRO A 179 37.77 -1.03 41.86
N GLU A 180 38.30 -0.89 43.07
CA GLU A 180 38.99 -1.95 43.80
C GLU A 180 38.15 -3.24 43.79
N PRO A 181 38.79 -4.41 43.62
CA PRO A 181 38.09 -5.68 43.51
C PRO A 181 37.36 -5.96 44.84
N ARG A 182 36.04 -5.82 44.82
CA ARG A 182 35.19 -6.41 45.86
C ARG A 182 35.27 -7.93 45.72
N GLU A 183 35.71 -8.57 46.79
CA GLU A 183 35.79 -10.01 46.94
C GLU A 183 34.46 -10.66 46.53
N ALA A 184 34.52 -11.53 45.53
CA ALA A 184 33.39 -12.31 45.07
C ALA A 184 33.10 -13.45 46.06
N PRO A 185 31.82 -13.77 46.36
CA PRO A 185 31.45 -14.95 47.12
C PRO A 185 31.84 -16.22 46.34
N VAL A 186 32.41 -17.18 47.06
CA VAL A 186 32.78 -18.51 46.56
C VAL A 186 31.50 -19.27 46.17
N GLU A 187 31.28 -19.48 44.88
CA GLU A 187 30.23 -20.36 44.37
C GLU A 187 30.70 -21.82 44.36
N GLU A 188 29.87 -22.67 44.95
CA GLU A 188 29.98 -24.12 45.11
C GLU A 188 29.64 -24.82 43.77
N PRO A 189 30.38 -25.87 43.36
CA PRO A 189 30.18 -26.50 42.05
C PRO A 189 28.95 -27.41 42.04
N ALA A 190 27.94 -27.03 41.26
CA ALA A 190 26.78 -27.89 40.95
C ALA A 190 27.14 -28.95 39.90
N GLN A 191 26.59 -30.15 40.15
CA GLN A 191 26.87 -31.41 39.47
C GLN A 191 26.27 -31.48 38.06
N THR A 192 27.04 -32.04 37.14
CA THR A 192 26.64 -32.40 35.78
C THR A 192 25.70 -33.61 35.80
N ALA A 193 24.43 -33.42 35.48
CA ALA A 193 23.50 -34.51 35.20
C ALA A 193 23.37 -34.70 33.69
N VAL A 194 23.77 -35.89 33.24
CA VAL A 194 23.57 -36.42 31.88
C VAL A 194 22.11 -36.92 31.81
N ALA A 195 21.35 -36.46 30.84
CA ALA A 195 20.03 -37.00 30.52
C ALA A 195 20.04 -37.61 29.11
N GLU A 196 20.06 -38.94 29.08
CA GLU A 196 19.61 -39.78 27.97
C GLU A 196 18.12 -39.54 27.73
N ALA A 197 17.72 -39.33 26.47
CA ALA A 197 16.33 -39.32 26.06
C ALA A 197 16.04 -40.62 25.29
N GLU A 198 15.37 -41.51 26.00
CA GLU A 198 14.80 -42.77 25.57
C GLU A 198 13.63 -42.52 24.61
N THR A 199 13.56 -43.30 23.53
CA THR A 199 12.50 -43.25 22.53
C THR A 199 11.51 -44.39 22.83
N GLU A 200 10.29 -44.07 23.25
CA GLU A 200 9.18 -45.03 23.29
C GLU A 200 8.14 -44.76 22.19
N PRO A 201 7.55 -45.82 21.58
CA PRO A 201 6.48 -45.69 20.59
C PRO A 201 5.09 -46.02 21.16
N GLY A 202 4.09 -45.23 20.75
CA GLY A 202 2.75 -45.73 20.46
C GLY A 202 1.68 -45.54 21.53
N GLU A 203 0.71 -44.66 21.25
CA GLU A 203 -0.63 -44.74 21.85
C GLU A 203 -1.70 -44.56 20.76
N PRO A 204 -2.70 -45.45 20.64
CA PRO A 204 -3.74 -45.37 19.62
C PRO A 204 -4.91 -44.46 20.01
N ALA A 205 -5.60 -43.99 18.97
CA ALA A 205 -6.67 -43.00 18.97
C ALA A 205 -7.86 -43.28 19.92
N PRO A 206 -8.48 -42.24 20.52
CA PRO A 206 -9.75 -42.37 21.20
C PRO A 206 -10.96 -42.40 20.24
N ALA A 207 -11.92 -43.24 20.60
CA ALA A 207 -13.21 -43.46 19.93
C ALA A 207 -14.16 -42.23 19.99
N PRO A 208 -15.17 -42.14 19.11
CA PRO A 208 -16.10 -41.02 19.06
C PRO A 208 -17.07 -41.02 20.26
N VAL A 209 -17.20 -39.86 20.90
CA VAL A 209 -18.18 -39.62 21.97
C VAL A 209 -19.53 -39.25 21.34
N GLU A 210 -20.56 -40.02 21.68
CA GLU A 210 -21.96 -39.77 21.33
C GLU A 210 -22.50 -38.51 22.03
N THR A 211 -23.16 -37.65 21.25
CA THR A 211 -24.00 -36.53 21.71
C THR A 211 -25.21 -37.02 22.49
N PRO A 212 -25.51 -36.47 23.69
CA PRO A 212 -26.84 -36.57 24.26
C PRO A 212 -27.75 -35.42 23.83
N ALA A 213 -29.04 -35.76 23.82
CA ALA A 213 -30.15 -35.04 23.24
C ALA A 213 -30.58 -33.77 24.00
N THR A 214 -31.25 -32.93 23.23
CA THR A 214 -31.96 -31.68 23.53
C THR A 214 -32.96 -31.79 24.70
N GLU A 215 -32.83 -30.93 25.70
CA GLU A 215 -33.90 -30.61 26.65
C GLU A 215 -34.72 -29.39 26.17
N PRO A 216 -36.05 -29.36 26.35
CA PRO A 216 -36.88 -28.21 26.04
C PRO A 216 -36.86 -27.16 27.18
N VAL A 217 -36.54 -25.92 26.84
CA VAL A 217 -36.60 -24.75 27.73
C VAL A 217 -38.05 -24.39 28.04
N ALA A 218 -38.36 -24.30 29.33
CA ALA A 218 -39.64 -23.92 29.90
C ALA A 218 -39.96 -22.43 29.68
N LEU A 219 -41.25 -22.15 29.45
CA LEU A 219 -41.85 -20.80 29.44
C LEU A 219 -41.59 -20.09 30.78
N ALA A 220 -40.99 -18.90 30.72
CA ALA A 220 -40.92 -17.99 31.86
C ALA A 220 -42.23 -17.18 31.99
N GLU A 221 -42.68 -17.06 33.23
CA GLU A 221 -43.87 -16.34 33.70
C GLU A 221 -43.80 -14.83 33.46
N GLN A 222 -44.98 -14.24 33.20
CA GLN A 222 -45.16 -12.79 33.11
C GLN A 222 -45.16 -12.16 34.52
N PRO A 223 -44.55 -10.98 34.72
CA PRO A 223 -44.55 -10.32 36.02
C PRO A 223 -45.93 -9.72 36.37
N VAL A 224 -46.27 -9.87 37.64
CA VAL A 224 -47.47 -9.38 38.31
C VAL A 224 -47.48 -7.85 38.33
N VAL A 225 -48.60 -7.27 37.90
CA VAL A 225 -48.89 -5.83 37.96
C VAL A 225 -49.24 -5.43 39.39
N GLU A 226 -48.39 -4.62 40.03
CA GLU A 226 -48.70 -3.99 41.32
C GLU A 226 -49.69 -2.82 41.17
N PRO A 227 -50.58 -2.60 42.15
CA PRO A 227 -51.56 -1.53 42.10
C PRO A 227 -50.96 -0.13 42.36
N PRO A 228 -51.59 0.94 41.84
CA PRO A 228 -51.07 2.30 41.91
C PRO A 228 -51.13 2.86 43.33
N VAL A 229 -49.96 3.20 43.87
CA VAL A 229 -49.82 3.91 45.15
C VAL A 229 -50.21 5.39 44.95
N GLU A 230 -51.13 5.85 45.80
CA GLU A 230 -51.70 7.18 45.84
C GLU A 230 -50.63 8.25 46.15
N LYS A 231 -50.51 9.22 45.23
CA LYS A 231 -49.50 10.29 45.26
C LYS A 231 -49.76 11.27 46.41
N ARG A 232 -48.88 11.25 47.41
CA ARG A 232 -48.68 12.37 48.33
C ARG A 232 -48.04 13.54 47.58
N PRO A 233 -48.51 14.79 47.76
CA PRO A 233 -47.90 15.96 47.14
C PRO A 233 -46.52 16.19 47.75
N ALA A 234 -45.48 15.87 46.99
CA ALA A 234 -44.10 16.13 47.35
C ALA A 234 -43.83 17.64 47.29
N ALA A 235 -43.20 18.15 48.34
CA ALA A 235 -42.65 19.50 48.39
C ALA A 235 -41.74 19.74 47.17
N ALA A 236 -41.81 20.95 46.62
CA ALA A 236 -41.03 21.37 45.46
C ALA A 236 -39.56 20.98 45.62
N ALA A 237 -39.12 20.02 44.80
CA ALA A 237 -37.73 19.63 44.73
C ALA A 237 -36.88 20.82 44.28
N PRO A 238 -35.69 21.04 44.86
CA PRO A 238 -34.78 22.06 44.40
C PRO A 238 -34.48 21.83 42.91
N GLU A 239 -34.44 22.93 42.16
CA GLU A 239 -34.09 22.95 40.74
C GLU A 239 -32.76 22.20 40.57
N PRO A 240 -32.71 21.14 39.74
CA PRO A 240 -31.51 20.31 39.61
C PRO A 240 -30.35 21.20 39.17
N GLU A 241 -29.23 21.13 39.91
CA GLU A 241 -27.99 21.78 39.47
C GLU A 241 -27.70 21.34 38.03
N PRO A 242 -27.34 22.29 37.13
CA PRO A 242 -27.05 21.96 35.76
C PRO A 242 -25.97 20.87 35.73
N GLU A 243 -26.31 19.73 35.14
CA GLU A 243 -25.40 18.60 34.98
C GLU A 243 -24.12 19.14 34.32
N PRO A 244 -22.94 18.90 34.91
CA PRO A 244 -21.69 19.42 34.37
C PRO A 244 -21.55 18.94 32.92
N GLU A 245 -21.31 19.87 31.99
CA GLU A 245 -21.05 19.53 30.60
C GLU A 245 -19.96 18.44 30.54
N PRO A 246 -20.21 17.31 29.87
CA PRO A 246 -19.27 16.22 29.84
C PRO A 246 -17.94 16.71 29.26
N GLU A 247 -16.85 16.50 29.99
CA GLU A 247 -15.52 16.86 29.51
C GLU A 247 -15.27 16.18 28.16
N PRO A 248 -14.68 16.89 27.17
CA PRO A 248 -14.43 16.30 25.86
C PRO A 248 -13.55 15.07 26.01
N VAL A 249 -14.03 13.93 25.54
CA VAL A 249 -13.30 12.66 25.57
C VAL A 249 -12.05 12.81 24.69
N VAL A 250 -10.90 13.02 25.31
CA VAL A 250 -9.62 13.08 24.60
C VAL A 250 -9.23 11.67 24.17
N VAL A 251 -9.52 11.32 22.92
CA VAL A 251 -9.12 10.04 22.33
C VAL A 251 -7.59 10.01 22.22
N ARG A 252 -6.93 9.22 23.06
CA ARG A 252 -5.48 8.98 22.95
C ARG A 252 -5.24 7.96 21.84
N LEU A 253 -4.62 8.41 20.76
CA LEU A 253 -4.10 7.54 19.70
C LEU A 253 -3.00 6.64 20.27
N LEU A 254 -3.16 5.33 20.11
CA LEU A 254 -2.08 4.39 20.43
C LEU A 254 -0.95 4.51 19.38
N PRO A 255 0.31 4.29 19.78
CA PRO A 255 1.42 4.29 18.83
C PRO A 255 1.22 3.20 17.77
N ASN A 256 1.16 3.63 16.52
CA ASN A 256 1.03 2.73 15.40
C ASN A 256 2.37 2.01 15.16
N ARG A 257 2.45 0.72 15.51
CA ARG A 257 3.66 -0.10 15.34
C ARG A 257 4.04 -0.33 13.88
N SER A 258 3.08 -0.21 12.96
CA SER A 258 3.33 -0.34 11.52
C SER A 258 3.95 0.93 10.90
N LEU A 259 3.98 2.03 11.65
CA LEU A 259 4.49 3.32 11.19
C LEU A 259 6.00 3.41 11.42
N LEU A 260 6.77 3.30 10.34
CA LEU A 260 8.22 3.26 10.38
C LEU A 260 8.80 4.51 9.72
N ARG A 261 9.70 5.20 10.43
CA ARG A 261 10.45 6.35 9.89
C ARG A 261 11.66 5.88 9.07
N ALA A 262 12.14 6.71 8.15
CA ALA A 262 13.49 6.59 7.58
C ALA A 262 14.55 6.22 8.64
N GLY A 263 15.22 5.08 8.43
CA GLY A 263 16.16 4.46 9.36
C GLY A 263 15.59 3.23 10.10
N ALA A 264 14.30 3.22 10.43
CA ALA A 264 13.55 2.04 10.89
C ALA A 264 12.82 1.33 9.74
N CYS A 265 12.54 2.07 8.67
CA CYS A 265 12.14 1.61 7.35
C CYS A 265 13.38 1.61 6.44
N PRO A 266 13.99 0.44 6.15
CA PRO A 266 15.20 0.34 5.34
C PRO A 266 15.04 0.96 3.94
N GLU A 267 13.82 0.90 3.42
CA GLU A 267 13.45 1.39 2.10
C GLU A 267 13.10 2.89 2.03
N CYS A 268 12.91 3.55 3.17
CA CYS A 268 12.46 4.94 3.19
C CYS A 268 13.64 5.90 2.97
N GLY A 269 13.51 6.80 2.00
CA GLY A 269 14.46 7.89 1.79
C GLY A 269 14.46 8.92 2.93
N PRO A 270 15.42 9.86 2.97
CA PRO A 270 15.46 10.90 4.00
C PRO A 270 14.17 11.71 4.09
N GLY A 271 13.50 11.62 5.25
CA GLY A 271 12.23 12.31 5.52
C GLY A 271 10.98 11.55 5.04
N GLU A 272 11.14 10.33 4.55
CA GLU A 272 10.04 9.44 4.18
C GLU A 272 9.68 8.50 5.33
N TRP A 273 8.46 8.01 5.27
CA TRP A 273 7.84 7.12 6.24
C TRP A 273 7.11 6.01 5.50
N SER A 274 6.97 4.86 6.13
CA SER A 274 6.10 3.79 5.68
C SER A 274 5.05 3.49 6.74
N VAL A 275 3.91 3.03 6.27
CA VAL A 275 2.84 2.49 7.10
C VAL A 275 2.29 1.26 6.40
N ALA A 276 1.89 0.25 7.16
CA ALA A 276 1.40 -1.02 6.61
C ALA A 276 0.01 -1.36 7.12
N SER A 277 -0.75 -2.07 6.30
CA SER A 277 -1.97 -2.77 6.69
C SER A 277 -1.74 -4.26 6.40
N ASN A 278 -2.08 -5.11 7.38
CA ASN A 278 -1.91 -6.56 7.28
C ASN A 278 -3.25 -7.23 7.55
N TRP A 279 -3.61 -8.19 6.69
CA TRP A 279 -4.82 -8.98 6.87
C TRP A 279 -4.62 -10.44 6.48
N PRO A 280 -5.08 -11.40 7.30
CA PRO A 280 -5.14 -12.79 6.89
C PRO A 280 -6.24 -13.02 5.85
N ALA A 281 -5.99 -13.96 4.95
CA ALA A 281 -6.95 -14.46 3.97
C ALA A 281 -6.96 -16.00 4.01
N GLU A 282 -8.11 -16.60 4.30
CA GLU A 282 -8.25 -18.06 4.35
C GLU A 282 -8.10 -18.73 2.96
N PRO A 283 -7.81 -20.05 2.92
CA PRO A 283 -7.76 -20.78 1.67
C PRO A 283 -9.04 -20.67 0.84
N ARG A 284 -8.88 -20.68 -0.48
CA ARG A 284 -9.99 -20.70 -1.43
C ARG A 284 -10.67 -22.06 -1.44
N THR A 285 -11.93 -22.11 -1.05
CA THR A 285 -12.76 -23.33 -1.20
C THR A 285 -13.52 -23.32 -2.53
N THR A 286 -13.98 -24.47 -3.01
CA THR A 286 -14.77 -24.60 -4.26
C THR A 286 -16.07 -23.79 -4.28
N GLY A 287 -16.55 -23.32 -3.12
CA GLY A 287 -17.70 -22.42 -2.99
C GLY A 287 -17.36 -20.94 -2.83
N THR A 288 -16.09 -20.57 -2.68
CA THR A 288 -15.70 -19.15 -2.53
C THR A 288 -15.79 -18.43 -3.88
N VAL A 289 -16.66 -17.42 -3.90
CA VAL A 289 -16.79 -16.48 -5.02
C VAL A 289 -15.48 -15.69 -5.12
N ALA A 290 -15.03 -15.42 -6.35
CA ALA A 290 -13.93 -14.48 -6.58
C ALA A 290 -14.24 -13.13 -5.91
N CYS A 291 -13.19 -12.33 -5.66
CA CYS A 291 -13.39 -10.98 -5.13
C CYS A 291 -14.50 -10.25 -5.87
N ALA A 292 -15.52 -9.79 -5.13
CA ALA A 292 -16.71 -9.21 -5.72
C ALA A 292 -16.37 -7.96 -6.53
N ALA A 293 -17.02 -7.79 -7.68
CA ALA A 293 -16.73 -6.64 -8.57
C ALA A 293 -17.15 -5.30 -7.94
N ASP A 294 -18.12 -5.30 -7.02
CA ASP A 294 -18.62 -4.11 -6.31
C ASP A 294 -17.69 -3.66 -5.17
N LEU A 295 -16.59 -4.36 -4.95
CA LEU A 295 -15.66 -4.08 -3.86
C LEU A 295 -15.02 -2.69 -3.98
N ALA A 296 -14.70 -2.27 -5.19
CA ALA A 296 -14.15 -0.93 -5.45
C ALA A 296 -15.15 0.17 -5.08
N GLU A 297 -16.43 0.01 -5.46
CA GLU A 297 -17.51 0.96 -5.15
C GLU A 297 -17.76 1.05 -3.63
N ARG A 298 -17.76 -0.10 -2.93
CA ARG A 298 -17.87 -0.12 -1.46
C ARG A 298 -16.72 0.64 -0.80
N MET A 299 -15.50 0.45 -1.27
CA MET A 299 -14.32 1.12 -0.72
C MET A 299 -14.28 2.61 -1.02
N GLU A 300 -14.79 3.04 -2.17
CA GLU A 300 -14.99 4.45 -2.48
C GLU A 300 -16.02 5.07 -1.51
N ARG A 301 -17.11 4.36 -1.23
CA ARG A 301 -18.08 4.80 -0.22
C ARG A 301 -17.47 4.87 1.18
N VAL A 302 -16.65 3.89 1.57
CA VAL A 302 -15.91 3.93 2.84
C VAL A 302 -14.96 5.13 2.89
N ALA A 303 -14.21 5.38 1.82
CA ALA A 303 -13.29 6.52 1.74
C ALA A 303 -14.04 7.84 1.96
N LYS A 304 -15.21 7.99 1.33
CA LYS A 304 -16.07 9.16 1.47
C LYS A 304 -16.62 9.34 2.89
N ILE A 305 -17.14 8.28 3.51
CA ILE A 305 -17.66 8.37 4.90
C ILE A 305 -16.54 8.73 5.87
N VAL A 306 -15.37 8.11 5.70
CA VAL A 306 -14.17 8.44 6.47
C VAL A 306 -13.82 9.92 6.28
N GLU A 307 -13.73 10.41 5.04
CA GLU A 307 -13.49 11.83 4.76
C GLU A 307 -14.47 12.76 5.47
N GLU A 308 -15.78 12.53 5.33
CA GLU A 308 -16.84 13.40 5.84
C GLU A 308 -16.97 13.37 7.37
N SER A 309 -16.51 12.28 8.01
CA SER A 309 -16.72 12.03 9.44
C SER A 309 -15.48 12.24 10.30
N LEU A 310 -14.31 12.46 9.69
CA LEU A 310 -13.07 12.62 10.42
C LEU A 310 -12.98 14.02 11.06
N PRO A 311 -12.73 14.12 12.38
CA PRO A 311 -12.56 15.40 13.05
C PRO A 311 -11.29 16.11 12.57
N VAL A 312 -11.23 17.44 12.70
CA VAL A 312 -10.10 18.28 12.25
C VAL A 312 -8.74 17.84 12.82
N ASP A 313 -8.72 17.20 13.99
CA ASP A 313 -7.49 16.70 14.63
C ASP A 313 -6.89 15.46 13.95
N PHE A 314 -7.54 14.91 12.91
CA PHE A 314 -7.08 13.73 12.19
C PHE A 314 -5.85 13.95 11.29
N ARG A 315 -5.43 15.21 11.13
CA ARG A 315 -4.28 15.64 10.32
C ARG A 315 -2.95 15.00 10.72
N VAL A 316 -2.88 14.34 11.87
CA VAL A 316 -1.65 13.69 12.36
C VAL A 316 -1.65 12.17 12.18
N TYR A 317 -2.78 11.53 11.89
CA TYR A 317 -2.86 10.07 11.86
C TYR A 317 -2.38 9.49 10.52
N ALA A 318 -1.58 8.41 10.61
CA ALA A 318 -1.20 7.55 9.51
C ALA A 318 -1.33 6.09 9.96
N GLY A 319 -2.15 5.29 9.29
CA GLY A 319 -2.43 3.93 9.75
C GLY A 319 -3.37 3.12 8.87
N ALA A 320 -3.55 1.86 9.25
CA ALA A 320 -4.47 0.95 8.58
C ALA A 320 -5.91 1.39 8.80
N LEU A 321 -6.76 1.22 7.78
CA LEU A 321 -8.19 1.50 7.87
C LEU A 321 -8.84 0.63 8.94
N ALA A 322 -8.56 -0.67 8.86
CA ALA A 322 -8.99 -1.69 9.81
C ALA A 322 -7.78 -2.58 10.07
N GLU A 323 -7.55 -2.95 11.33
CA GLU A 323 -6.53 -3.94 11.70
C GLU A 323 -7.04 -4.74 12.90
N PRO A 324 -6.92 -6.08 12.91
CA PRO A 324 -7.42 -6.90 14.02
C PRO A 324 -6.82 -6.51 15.38
N THR A 325 -5.62 -5.91 15.37
CA THR A 325 -4.91 -5.46 16.57
C THR A 325 -5.46 -4.16 17.16
N GLY A 326 -6.36 -3.46 16.45
CA GLY A 326 -7.08 -2.30 16.95
C GLY A 326 -6.35 -0.96 16.87
N ASN A 327 -5.32 -0.82 16.05
CA ASN A 327 -4.68 0.49 15.83
C ASN A 327 -5.19 1.16 14.55
N ASP A 328 -6.50 1.20 14.36
CA ASP A 328 -7.11 1.50 13.08
C ASP A 328 -7.92 2.81 13.04
N VAL A 329 -8.17 3.29 11.82
CA VAL A 329 -8.95 4.51 11.56
C VAL A 329 -10.36 4.41 12.12
N LEU A 330 -10.96 3.21 12.14
CA LEU A 330 -12.34 3.00 12.59
C LEU A 330 -12.58 3.47 14.02
N ARG A 331 -11.62 3.28 14.92
CA ARG A 331 -11.74 3.73 16.32
C ARG A 331 -11.84 5.24 16.49
N LEU A 332 -11.48 5.98 15.46
CA LEU A 332 -11.38 7.44 15.47
C LEU A 332 -12.58 8.09 14.80
N LEU A 333 -13.41 7.29 14.11
CA LEU A 333 -14.68 7.74 13.57
C LEU A 333 -15.71 7.90 14.70
N PRO A 334 -16.63 8.87 14.60
CA PRO A 334 -17.85 8.92 15.40
C PRO A 334 -18.62 7.59 15.31
N ASP A 335 -19.36 7.21 16.35
CA ASP A 335 -20.01 5.89 16.41
C ASP A 335 -20.95 5.61 15.23
N GLU A 336 -21.65 6.64 14.74
CA GLU A 336 -22.56 6.57 13.61
C GLU A 336 -21.81 6.24 12.30
N ALA A 337 -20.77 7.01 12.00
CA ALA A 337 -19.89 6.78 10.85
C ALA A 337 -19.13 5.45 10.96
N ARG A 338 -18.65 5.10 12.15
CA ARG A 338 -17.99 3.83 12.43
C ARG A 338 -18.92 2.67 12.11
N SER A 339 -20.17 2.74 12.54
CA SER A 339 -21.17 1.70 12.31
C SER A 339 -21.48 1.55 10.81
N GLU A 340 -21.60 2.66 10.08
CA GLU A 340 -21.81 2.61 8.62
C GLU A 340 -20.60 2.01 7.90
N VAL A 341 -19.39 2.47 8.23
CA VAL A 341 -18.15 1.93 7.64
C VAL A 341 -17.99 0.44 7.98
N GLN A 342 -18.27 0.02 9.22
CA GLN A 342 -18.27 -1.39 9.60
C GLN A 342 -19.31 -2.18 8.82
N GLY A 343 -20.52 -1.66 8.61
CA GLY A 343 -21.54 -2.32 7.79
C GLY A 343 -21.09 -2.54 6.34
N LEU A 344 -20.33 -1.60 5.77
CA LEU A 344 -19.75 -1.72 4.44
C LEU A 344 -18.56 -2.69 4.39
N LEU A 345 -17.76 -2.71 5.45
CA LEU A 345 -16.53 -3.50 5.54
C LEU A 345 -16.75 -4.92 6.06
N LEU A 346 -17.78 -5.21 6.85
CA LEU A 346 -18.02 -6.54 7.43
C LEU A 346 -18.08 -7.67 6.39
N PRO A 347 -18.73 -7.50 5.21
CA PRO A 347 -18.68 -8.50 4.16
C PRO A 347 -17.28 -8.71 3.55
N ILE A 348 -16.33 -7.82 3.83
CA ILE A 348 -15.02 -7.75 3.20
C ILE A 348 -13.90 -8.16 4.15
N LEU A 349 -13.97 -7.70 5.41
CA LEU A 349 -13.01 -7.95 6.48
C LEU A 349 -13.31 -9.23 7.27
N ASP A 350 -14.11 -10.11 6.69
CA ASP A 350 -14.36 -11.43 7.23
C ASP A 350 -13.06 -12.25 7.11
N PRO A 351 -12.40 -12.57 8.23
CA PRO A 351 -11.11 -13.25 8.19
C PRO A 351 -11.21 -14.62 7.52
N ASP A 352 -12.41 -15.22 7.47
CA ASP A 352 -12.67 -16.54 6.89
C ASP A 352 -12.79 -16.50 5.35
N ARG A 353 -12.56 -15.34 4.74
CA ARG A 353 -12.61 -15.16 3.28
C ARG A 353 -11.22 -15.20 2.66
N SER A 354 -11.18 -15.79 1.47
CA SER A 354 -10.02 -15.76 0.59
C SER A 354 -9.79 -14.39 -0.07
N CYS A 355 -10.80 -13.52 -0.09
CA CYS A 355 -10.68 -12.15 -0.59
C CYS A 355 -10.61 -11.16 0.57
N GLN A 356 -9.63 -10.25 0.55
CA GLN A 356 -9.43 -9.23 1.57
C GLN A 356 -9.23 -7.85 0.94
N VAL A 357 -9.66 -6.80 1.64
CA VAL A 357 -9.29 -5.42 1.30
C VAL A 357 -8.45 -4.82 2.39
N LEU A 358 -7.33 -4.24 1.98
CA LEU A 358 -6.42 -3.56 2.85
C LEU A 358 -6.48 -2.08 2.52
N GLY A 359 -6.77 -1.28 3.54
CA GLY A 359 -6.85 0.17 3.45
C GLY A 359 -5.81 0.84 4.35
N ILE A 360 -5.28 1.96 3.91
CA ILE A 360 -4.33 2.81 4.63
C ILE A 360 -4.79 4.25 4.49
N PHE A 361 -4.83 4.98 5.59
CA PHE A 361 -5.02 6.41 5.61
C PHE A 361 -3.70 7.13 5.86
N LEU A 362 -3.45 8.20 5.10
CA LEU A 362 -2.31 9.09 5.23
C LEU A 362 -2.78 10.50 5.60
N PRO A 363 -2.01 11.23 6.42
CA PRO A 363 -2.44 12.51 6.97
C PRO A 363 -2.58 13.61 5.91
N GLU A 364 -3.35 14.66 6.22
CA GLU A 364 -3.46 15.86 5.38
C GLU A 364 -2.08 16.39 4.96
N GLY A 365 -1.94 16.74 3.69
CA GLY A 365 -0.68 17.26 3.14
C GLY A 365 0.45 16.23 3.05
N ALA A 366 0.22 14.97 3.42
CA ALA A 366 1.16 13.90 3.13
C ALA A 366 1.28 13.70 1.61
N ARG A 367 2.52 13.62 1.14
CA ARG A 367 2.81 13.25 -0.24
C ARG A 367 3.00 11.74 -0.31
N PHE A 368 2.03 11.03 -0.87
CA PHE A 368 2.21 9.63 -1.26
C PHE A 368 3.40 9.49 -2.23
N ILE A 369 4.28 8.53 -1.97
CA ILE A 369 5.51 8.26 -2.74
C ILE A 369 5.40 6.95 -3.51
N GLY A 370 4.80 5.92 -2.93
CA GLY A 370 4.75 4.59 -3.52
C GLY A 370 4.04 3.58 -2.63
N PHE A 371 3.97 2.35 -3.10
CA PHE A 371 3.41 1.23 -2.34
C PHE A 371 4.23 -0.04 -2.55
N GLN A 372 4.01 -1.00 -1.67
CA GLN A 372 4.49 -2.36 -1.84
C GLN A 372 3.35 -3.33 -1.53
N TYR A 373 3.25 -4.33 -2.39
CA TYR A 373 2.42 -5.51 -2.15
C TYR A 373 3.31 -6.64 -1.69
N GLU A 374 2.95 -7.25 -0.57
CA GLU A 374 3.56 -8.46 -0.05
C GLU A 374 2.46 -9.49 0.22
N ALA A 375 2.82 -10.76 0.04
CA ALA A 375 2.08 -11.89 0.56
C ALA A 375 3.03 -12.71 1.42
N ALA A 376 2.49 -13.33 2.47
CA ALA A 376 3.24 -14.23 3.31
C ALA A 376 2.42 -15.47 3.69
N ASP A 377 3.11 -16.51 4.09
CA ASP A 377 2.57 -17.62 4.86
C ASP A 377 3.46 -17.90 6.07
N LEU A 378 3.27 -19.05 6.73
CA LEU A 378 4.04 -19.40 7.93
C LEU A 378 5.54 -19.57 7.64
N GLU A 379 5.90 -19.90 6.40
CA GLU A 379 7.27 -20.29 6.04
C GLU A 379 8.01 -19.20 5.27
N SER A 380 7.28 -18.34 4.55
CA SER A 380 7.85 -17.45 3.55
C SER A 380 7.11 -16.13 3.43
N ARG A 381 7.85 -15.09 3.00
CA ARG A 381 7.31 -13.78 2.61
C ARG A 381 7.89 -13.34 1.27
N GLY A 382 7.06 -12.77 0.41
CA GLY A 382 7.39 -12.47 -0.98
C GLY A 382 6.72 -11.19 -1.44
N SER A 383 7.38 -10.49 -2.35
CA SER A 383 6.80 -9.33 -3.00
C SER A 383 5.84 -9.77 -4.10
N CYS A 384 4.78 -9.00 -4.30
CA CYS A 384 3.81 -9.24 -5.38
C CYS A 384 3.79 -8.07 -6.35
N LEU A 385 3.44 -8.37 -7.60
CA LEU A 385 3.14 -7.36 -8.61
C LEU A 385 1.62 -7.26 -8.81
N PRO A 386 1.11 -6.10 -9.25
CA PRO A 386 -0.31 -5.92 -9.52
C PRO A 386 -0.72 -6.84 -10.66
N GLU A 387 -1.89 -7.47 -10.53
CA GLU A 387 -2.48 -8.38 -11.54
C GLU A 387 -1.63 -9.60 -11.89
N GLN A 388 -0.59 -9.89 -11.10
CA GLN A 388 0.24 -11.06 -11.27
C GLN A 388 0.14 -11.96 -10.05
N PRO A 389 0.27 -13.28 -10.23
CA PRO A 389 0.48 -14.19 -9.13
C PRO A 389 1.70 -13.74 -8.31
N CYS A 390 1.54 -13.69 -7.00
CA CYS A 390 2.63 -13.52 -6.06
C CYS A 390 3.61 -14.69 -6.19
N GLU A 391 4.90 -14.43 -5.96
CA GLU A 391 5.92 -15.49 -5.87
C GLU A 391 5.56 -16.52 -4.79
N ILE A 392 4.82 -16.09 -3.77
CA ILE A 392 4.29 -16.96 -2.72
C ILE A 392 2.91 -17.48 -3.10
N GLY A 393 2.95 -18.71 -3.61
CA GLY A 393 1.89 -19.71 -3.52
C GLY A 393 0.47 -19.20 -3.77
N GLU A 394 0.06 -19.19 -5.04
CA GLU A 394 -1.34 -18.99 -5.46
C GLU A 394 -2.01 -17.85 -4.69
N ALA A 395 -1.44 -16.65 -4.77
CA ALA A 395 -2.02 -15.43 -4.23
C ALA A 395 -1.88 -14.32 -5.27
N ALA A 396 -2.74 -13.30 -5.25
CA ALA A 396 -2.67 -12.20 -6.20
C ALA A 396 -3.22 -10.90 -5.61
N TRP A 397 -2.67 -9.77 -6.04
CA TRP A 397 -3.25 -8.45 -5.81
C TRP A 397 -4.00 -8.01 -7.07
N ARG A 398 -5.25 -7.58 -6.92
CA ARG A 398 -6.10 -7.16 -8.05
C ARG A 398 -5.81 -5.70 -8.36
N GLY A 399 -5.07 -5.46 -9.44
CA GLY A 399 -4.77 -4.12 -9.92
C GLY A 399 -3.83 -3.30 -9.03
N ASN A 400 -3.59 -2.07 -9.46
CA ASN A 400 -2.90 -1.06 -8.67
C ASN A 400 -3.77 -0.61 -7.48
N PRO A 401 -3.18 -0.07 -6.40
CA PRO A 401 -3.98 0.43 -5.30
C PRO A 401 -4.76 1.64 -5.78
N ALA A 402 -6.02 1.71 -5.38
CA ALA A 402 -6.83 2.90 -5.53
C ALA A 402 -6.36 3.95 -4.52
N ILE A 403 -6.19 5.19 -5.00
CA ILE A 403 -5.65 6.29 -4.20
C ILE A 403 -6.59 7.48 -4.32
N HIS A 404 -7.28 7.77 -3.24
CA HIS A 404 -8.23 8.88 -3.14
C HIS A 404 -7.62 9.99 -2.30
N ARG A 405 -7.50 11.18 -2.90
CA ARG A 405 -6.95 12.37 -2.23
C ARG A 405 -8.08 13.29 -1.85
N HIS A 406 -8.05 13.74 -0.60
CA HIS A 406 -9.08 14.55 0.00
C HIS A 406 -8.46 15.76 0.71
N GLU A 407 -9.29 16.69 1.15
CA GLU A 407 -8.83 17.85 1.93
C GLU A 407 -8.15 17.40 3.24
N HIS A 408 -8.61 16.30 3.84
CA HIS A 408 -8.15 15.84 5.16
C HIS A 408 -7.11 14.73 5.13
N GLY A 409 -6.75 14.22 3.95
CA GLY A 409 -5.78 13.13 3.85
C GLY A 409 -5.75 12.41 2.52
N THR A 410 -5.08 11.27 2.49
CA THR A 410 -5.05 10.37 1.33
C THR A 410 -5.41 8.97 1.77
N PHE A 411 -6.44 8.40 1.15
CA PHE A 411 -6.87 7.03 1.38
C PHE A 411 -6.32 6.12 0.27
N VAL A 412 -5.63 5.05 0.66
CA VAL A 412 -4.98 4.09 -0.23
C VAL A 412 -5.54 2.72 0.08
N TYR A 413 -6.11 2.01 -0.90
CA TYR A 413 -6.56 0.65 -0.69
C TYR A 413 -6.27 -0.27 -1.86
N ALA A 414 -6.20 -1.56 -1.57
CA ALA A 414 -6.00 -2.60 -2.57
C ALA A 414 -6.74 -3.89 -2.19
N VAL A 415 -7.07 -4.67 -3.22
CA VAL A 415 -7.77 -5.94 -3.08
C VAL A 415 -6.77 -7.08 -3.22
N PHE A 416 -6.78 -7.98 -2.25
CA PHE A 416 -5.98 -9.19 -2.24
C PHE A 416 -6.87 -10.43 -2.38
N GLU A 417 -6.43 -11.39 -3.19
CA GLU A 417 -7.09 -12.67 -3.39
C GLU A 417 -6.11 -13.80 -3.07
N ASN A 418 -6.43 -14.61 -2.06
CA ASN A 418 -5.81 -15.90 -1.82
C ASN A 418 -6.42 -16.92 -2.78
N LEU A 419 -5.64 -17.37 -3.75
CA LEU A 419 -6.05 -18.37 -4.73
C LEU A 419 -5.73 -19.80 -4.25
N SER A 420 -4.96 -19.94 -3.17
CA SER A 420 -4.50 -21.23 -2.67
C SER A 420 -5.64 -22.02 -2.05
N PRO A 421 -5.85 -23.29 -2.43
CA PRO A 421 -6.91 -24.11 -1.85
C PRO A 421 -6.57 -24.68 -0.47
N GLU A 422 -5.28 -24.66 -0.10
CA GLU A 422 -4.78 -25.38 1.07
C GLU A 422 -4.18 -24.47 2.14
N ARG A 423 -3.67 -23.30 1.75
CA ARG A 423 -2.88 -22.48 2.65
C ARG A 423 -3.50 -21.11 2.86
N ARG A 424 -3.59 -20.73 4.14
CA ARG A 424 -3.86 -19.35 4.54
C ARG A 424 -2.72 -18.45 4.08
N ARG A 425 -3.06 -17.22 3.75
CA ARG A 425 -2.10 -16.16 3.40
C ARG A 425 -2.26 -14.98 4.32
N GLU A 426 -1.18 -14.23 4.48
CA GLU A 426 -1.20 -12.89 5.04
C GLU A 426 -0.93 -11.91 3.91
N ALA A 427 -1.89 -11.04 3.64
CA ALA A 427 -1.73 -9.91 2.74
C ALA A 427 -1.10 -8.75 3.51
N ASN A 428 -0.09 -8.12 2.92
CA ASN A 428 0.55 -6.94 3.49
C ASN A 428 0.62 -5.84 2.42
N LEU A 429 -0.16 -4.77 2.65
CA LEU A 429 -0.11 -3.55 1.88
C LEU A 429 0.78 -2.55 2.63
N LYS A 430 1.82 -2.02 2.00
CA LYS A 430 2.60 -0.89 2.54
C LYS A 430 2.42 0.34 1.68
N ALA A 431 2.25 1.49 2.32
CA ALA A 431 2.29 2.79 1.67
C ALA A 431 3.51 3.58 2.15
N TYR A 432 4.23 4.19 1.21
CA TYR A 432 5.34 5.09 1.46
C TYR A 432 4.88 6.52 1.26
N PHE A 433 5.21 7.40 2.20
CA PHE A 433 4.79 8.79 2.13
C PHE A 433 5.82 9.74 2.75
N ARG A 434 5.73 11.01 2.37
CA ARG A 434 6.43 12.11 3.01
C ARG A 434 5.40 12.96 3.76
N PRO A 435 5.43 13.01 5.10
CA PRO A 435 4.47 13.79 5.85
C PRO A 435 4.67 15.30 5.62
N PRO A 436 3.67 16.13 5.95
CA PRO A 436 3.83 17.59 5.90
C PRO A 436 4.90 18.06 6.90
N ARG A 437 5.40 19.28 6.70
CA ARG A 437 6.39 19.87 7.61
C ARG A 437 5.80 20.04 9.01
N GLY A 438 6.56 19.64 10.02
CA GLY A 438 6.14 19.75 11.43
C GLY A 438 5.26 18.61 11.92
N TRP A 439 4.91 17.66 11.04
CA TRP A 439 4.19 16.46 11.45
C TRP A 439 5.00 15.63 12.44
N LEU A 440 4.32 15.22 13.51
CA LEU A 440 4.83 14.29 14.50
C LEU A 440 3.87 13.09 14.53
N PRO A 441 4.38 11.86 14.46
CA PRO A 441 3.52 10.69 14.58
C PRO A 441 2.88 10.68 15.98
N PRO A 442 1.66 10.14 16.11
CA PRO A 442 1.07 9.87 17.42
C PRO A 442 2.04 9.03 18.27
N ARG A 443 2.22 9.42 19.54
CA ARG A 443 3.17 8.77 20.47
C ARG A 443 2.49 7.76 21.37
#